data_AF-A0A1G8F465-F1
#
_entry.id   AF-A0A1G8F465-F1
#
_cell.length_a   1.000
_cell.length_b   1.000
_cell.length_c   1.000
_cell.angle_alpha   90.00
_cell.angle_beta   90.00
_cell.angle_gamma   90.00
#
_symmetry.space_group_name_H-M   'P 1'
#
loop_
_entity.id
_entity.type
_entity.pdbx_description
1 polymer ?
#
loop_
_entity_poly.entity_id
_entity_poly.type
_entity_poly.pdbx_seq_one_letter_code
_entity_poly.pdbx_strand_id
1 'polypeptide(L)' 'MKPDPDIAGLAALSICESLLLSMTDLEIIDRDEAHAILEDAATAHRRAMEEATNQQLHRDVVDLIERIIKGRNSTRPI' A
#
# COMPACT_ATOMS: atom_id res chain seq x y z
N MET A 1 5.16 23.45 12.35
CA MET A 1 3.81 23.12 11.84
C MET A 1 3.77 21.60 11.68
N LYS A 2 2.83 20.89 12.30
CA LYS A 2 2.62 19.46 11.95
C LYS A 2 1.87 19.42 10.61
N PRO A 3 2.29 18.60 9.64
CA PRO A 3 1.55 18.46 8.39
C PRO A 3 0.15 17.89 8.68
N ASP A 4 -0.81 18.30 7.88
CA ASP A 4 -2.16 17.71 7.88
C ASP A 4 -2.05 16.20 7.61
N PRO A 5 -2.62 15.32 8.45
CA PRO A 5 -2.53 13.87 8.28
C PRO A 5 -3.01 13.36 6.92
N ASP A 6 -4.01 14.01 6.32
CA ASP A 6 -4.56 13.59 5.02
C ASP A 6 -3.59 13.98 3.89
N ILE A 7 -3.00 15.19 3.96
CA ILE A 7 -1.97 15.63 3.02
C ILE A 7 -0.72 14.74 3.14
N ALA A 8 -0.31 14.45 4.37
CA ALA A 8 0.84 13.58 4.65
C ALA A 8 0.60 12.16 4.13
N GLY A 9 -0.61 11.62 4.32
CA GLY A 9 -1.01 10.30 3.84
C GLY A 9 -1.01 10.21 2.32
N LEU A 10 -1.58 11.20 1.63
CA LEU A 10 -1.57 11.26 0.15
C LEU A 10 -0.15 11.36 -0.41
N ALA A 11 0.70 12.18 0.21
CA ALA A 11 2.09 12.32 -0.19
C ALA A 11 2.86 11.00 0.02
N ALA A 12 2.70 10.35 1.17
CA ALA A 12 3.35 9.07 1.46
C ALA A 12 2.92 7.98 0.48
N LEU A 13 1.62 7.88 0.18
CA LEU A 13 1.11 6.91 -0.81
C LEU A 13 1.74 7.15 -2.19
N SER A 14 1.74 8.40 -2.67
CA SER A 14 2.30 8.77 -3.98
C SER A 14 3.79 8.45 -4.09
N ILE A 15 4.54 8.67 -3.01
CA ILE A 15 5.98 8.33 -2.93
C ILE A 15 6.17 6.82 -3.00
N CYS A 16 5.45 6.05 -2.19
CA CYS A 16 5.55 4.58 -2.18
C CYS A 16 5.17 3.96 -3.52
N GLU A 17 4.13 4.47 -4.19
CA GLU A 17 3.75 4.04 -5.54
C GLU A 17 4.85 4.30 -6.56
N SER A 18 5.45 5.50 -6.52
CA SER A 18 6.55 5.87 -7.41
C SER A 18 7.77 4.98 -7.19
N LEU A 19 8.05 4.61 -5.94
CA LEU A 19 9.14 3.69 -5.59
C LEU A 19 8.87 2.28 -6.11
N LEU A 20 7.70 1.71 -5.84
CA LEU A 20 7.33 0.38 -6.32
C LEU A 20 7.36 0.31 -7.85
N LEU A 21 6.84 1.33 -8.54
CA LEU A 21 6.92 1.44 -9.99
C LEU A 21 8.37 1.47 -10.47
N SER A 22 9.20 2.33 -9.90
CA SER A 22 10.61 2.45 -10.29
C SER A 22 11.39 1.15 -10.05
N MET A 23 11.13 0.46 -8.93
CA MET A 23 11.78 -0.82 -8.64
C MET A 23 11.37 -1.93 -9.61
N THR A 24 10.11 -1.97 -10.02
CA THR A 24 9.65 -2.89 -11.08
C THR A 24 10.22 -2.50 -12.45
N ASP A 25 10.20 -1.22 -12.82
CA ASP A 25 10.69 -0.74 -14.12
C ASP A 25 12.21 -0.94 -14.29
N LEU A 26 12.96 -0.89 -13.18
CA LEU A 26 14.41 -1.17 -13.13
C LEU A 26 14.73 -2.66 -12.94
N GLU A 27 13.73 -3.54 -12.95
CA GLU A 27 13.86 -4.99 -12.76
C GLU A 27 14.58 -5.37 -11.44
N ILE A 28 14.48 -4.51 -10.41
CA ILE A 28 15.00 -4.79 -9.06
C ILE A 28 14.10 -5.81 -8.35
N ILE A 29 12.79 -5.69 -8.57
CA ILE A 29 11.78 -6.65 -8.15
C ILE A 29 10.86 -6.95 -9.33
N ASP A 30 10.35 -8.17 -9.40
CA ASP A 30 9.31 -8.51 -10.36
C ASP A 30 7.90 -8.07 -9.89
N ARG A 31 6.90 -8.35 -10.73
CA ARG A 31 5.51 -7.98 -10.45
C ARG A 31 4.91 -8.78 -9.29
N ASP A 32 5.31 -10.04 -9.13
CA ASP A 32 4.80 -10.94 -8.10
C ASP A 32 5.41 -10.57 -6.74
N GLU A 33 6.68 -10.18 -6.71
CA GLU A 33 7.34 -9.59 -5.54
C GLU A 33 6.68 -8.26 -5.13
N ALA A 34 6.37 -7.38 -6.10
CA ALA A 34 5.64 -6.15 -5.80
C ALA A 34 4.22 -6.44 -5.25
N HIS A 35 3.56 -7.51 -5.71
CA HIS A 35 2.27 -7.95 -5.18
C HIS A 35 2.41 -8.48 -3.75
N ALA A 36 3.39 -9.36 -3.51
CA ALA A 36 3.67 -9.93 -2.20
C ALA A 36 4.00 -8.85 -1.15
N ILE A 37 4.75 -7.80 -1.52
CA ILE A 37 5.02 -6.65 -0.63
C ILE A 37 3.72 -5.98 -0.15
N LEU A 38 2.74 -5.80 -1.06
CA LEU A 38 1.45 -5.21 -0.70
C LEU A 38 0.62 -6.18 0.16
N GLU A 39 0.64 -7.47 -0.14
CA GLU A 39 -0.04 -8.50 0.68
C GLU A 39 0.55 -8.60 2.09
N ASP A 40 1.87 -8.48 2.23
CA ASP A 40 2.57 -8.45 3.50
C ASP A 40 2.18 -7.22 4.31
N ALA A 41 2.08 -6.05 3.67
CA ALA A 41 1.59 -4.84 4.33
C ALA A 41 0.15 -5.02 4.84
N ALA A 42 -0.76 -5.57 4.02
CA ALA A 42 -2.12 -5.88 4.46
C ALA A 42 -2.13 -6.91 5.62
N THR A 43 -1.28 -7.94 5.55
CA THR A 43 -1.15 -8.95 6.60
C THR A 43 -0.65 -8.35 7.91
N ALA A 44 0.32 -7.43 7.86
CA ALA A 44 0.82 -6.73 9.03
C ALA A 44 -0.29 -5.90 9.72
N HIS A 45 -1.09 -5.17 8.94
CA HIS A 45 -2.24 -4.44 9.48
C HIS A 45 -3.32 -5.37 10.05
N ARG A 46 -3.62 -6.49 9.39
CA ARG A 46 -4.55 -7.52 9.91
C ARG A 46 -4.10 -8.05 11.27
N ARG A 47 -2.81 -8.37 11.43
CA ARG A 47 -2.25 -8.84 12.71
C ARG A 47 -2.30 -7.76 13.78
N ALA A 48 -1.95 -6.52 13.43
CA ALA A 48 -1.96 -5.40 14.37
C ALA A 48 -3.36 -5.08 14.92
N MET A 49 -4.44 -5.42 14.19
CA MET A 49 -5.81 -5.23 14.67
C MET A 49 -6.10 -5.95 15.99
N GLU A 50 -5.48 -7.09 16.25
CA GLU A 50 -5.77 -7.90 17.45
C GLU A 50 -5.39 -7.15 18.73
N GLU A 51 -4.38 -6.28 18.65
CA GLU A 51 -3.81 -5.55 19.79
C GLU A 51 -4.10 -4.04 19.75
N ALA A 52 -4.67 -3.53 18.64
CA ALA A 52 -4.86 -2.10 18.42
C ALA A 52 -6.08 -1.52 19.14
N THR A 53 -5.88 -0.36 19.78
CA THR A 53 -6.97 0.48 20.33
C THR A 53 -7.97 0.93 19.26
N ASN A 54 -7.50 1.11 18.01
CA ASN A 54 -8.35 1.48 16.88
C ASN A 54 -8.26 0.42 15.77
N GLN A 55 -9.00 -0.67 15.95
CA GLN A 55 -9.09 -1.74 14.95
C GLN A 55 -9.67 -1.25 13.61
N GLN A 56 -10.55 -0.24 13.63
CA GLN A 56 -11.19 0.23 12.41
C GLN A 56 -10.20 0.90 11.46
N LEU A 57 -9.27 1.69 11.99
CA LEU A 57 -8.19 2.28 11.18
C LEU A 57 -7.38 1.19 10.47
N HIS A 58 -7.02 0.12 11.17
CA HIS A 58 -6.28 -0.98 10.52
C HIS A 58 -7.13 -1.71 9.48
N ARG A 59 -8.44 -1.90 9.71
CA ARG A 59 -9.36 -2.43 8.68
C ARG A 59 -9.40 -1.55 7.44
N ASP A 60 -9.58 -0.24 7.61
CA ASP A 60 -9.67 0.71 6.50
C ASP A 60 -8.39 0.73 5.66
N VAL A 61 -7.22 0.58 6.31
CA VAL A 61 -5.92 0.46 5.63
C VAL A 61 -5.84 -0.85 4.83
N VAL A 62 -6.25 -1.99 5.40
CA VAL A 62 -6.29 -3.28 4.70
C VAL A 62 -7.18 -3.19 3.46
N ASP A 63 -8.39 -2.65 3.60
CA ASP A 63 -9.34 -2.49 2.51
C ASP A 63 -8.76 -1.60 1.39
N LEU A 64 -8.05 -0.53 1.74
CA LEU A 64 -7.38 0.33 0.77
C LEU A 64 -6.24 -0.40 0.03
N ILE A 65 -5.39 -1.14 0.74
CA ILE A 65 -4.30 -1.91 0.11
C ILE A 65 -4.86 -2.97 -0.85
N GLU A 66 -5.89 -3.71 -0.44
CA GLU A 66 -6.54 -4.69 -1.30
C GLU A 66 -7.16 -4.05 -2.56
N ARG A 67 -7.70 -2.84 -2.44
CA ARG A 67 -8.19 -2.07 -3.58
C ARG A 67 -7.06 -1.64 -4.52
N ILE A 68 -5.89 -1.27 -4.00
CA ILE A 68 -4.71 -0.93 -4.81
C ILE A 68 -4.23 -2.17 -5.58
N ILE A 69 -4.16 -3.32 -4.91
CA ILE A 69 -3.81 -4.62 -5.52
C ILE A 69 -4.76 -4.93 -6.69
N LYS A 70 -6.08 -4.83 -6.46
CA LYS A 70 -7.11 -5.06 -7.49
C LYS A 70 -7.08 -4.00 -8.60
N GLY A 71 -6.84 -2.75 -8.24
CA GLY A 71 -6.80 -1.60 -9.14
C GLY A 71 -5.61 -1.59 -10.09
N ARG A 72 -4.46 -2.16 -9.70
CA ARG A 72 -3.27 -2.33 -10.58
C ARG A 72 -3.58 -3.14 -11.85
N ASN A 73 -4.66 -3.92 -11.89
CA ASN A 73 -5.12 -4.60 -13.11
C ASN A 73 -5.93 -3.72 -14.07
N SER A 74 -6.25 -2.46 -13.72
CA SER A 74 -7.29 -1.68 -14.43
C SER A 74 -6.76 -0.49 -15.24
N THR A 75 -5.47 -0.11 -15.16
CA THR A 75 -4.99 1.16 -15.76
C THR A 75 -3.66 1.12 -16.54
N ARG A 76 -3.06 -0.04 -16.81
CA ARG A 76 -1.92 -0.13 -17.76
C ARG A 76 -2.00 -1.41 -18.62
N PRO A 77 -2.23 -1.31 -19.94
CA PRO A 77 -1.85 -2.36 -20.86
C PRO A 77 -0.32 -2.32 -21.06
N ILE A 78 0.30 -3.49 -20.98
CA ILE A 78 1.61 -3.77 -21.59
C ILE A 78 1.44 -3.94 -23.09
#